data_AF-W1WPL2-F1
#
_entry.id   AF-W1WPL2-F1
#
_cell.length_a   1.000
_cell.length_b   1.000
_cell.length_c   1.000
_cell.angle_alpha   90.00
_cell.angle_beta   90.00
_cell.angle_gamma   90.00
#
_symmetry.space_group_name_H-M   'P 1'
#
loop_
_entity.id
_entity.type
_entity.pdbx_description
1 polymer ?
#
loop_
_entity_poly.entity_id
_entity_poly.type
_entity_poly.pdbx_seq_one_letter_code
_entity_poly.pdbx_strand_id
1 'polypeptide(L)'
;MEFSYFLPVNIQFGWNKVDNVADFAAPYGKKALIVTGRTSAKKSGLYDRVVAKLDAAHIGHVLFDQVDANPLTTTALDGAALAKSESCDMVIAIGGGSIMDCAKGIAFMAVNEGDINDYIFNRKVSDNALPLIVIPTTCGTGSEGNGFGVLTNPETGDKKSLRCNAIVPKVSIVDPAVMGTMPPHVLASVGFDALCHNIEAYTSKTAQPFTDALAHYAVTLLAQYLVPLYKHVKATAEGKSAVLNEIQLTKAWESVTLASTIGGMVINTAGVTLAHGMEHPASGLKDITHGVGLAIIEPVAVEYTWSANPDKFGALARIFNHGDGSELGEALRLIVHDLDLTTNLTELGFTKKDIPWLVDNVYVVATGNIANTIAKISREDIEALYKKMF
;
A
#
# COMPACT_ATOMS: atom_id res chain seq x y z
N MET A 1 -8.94 -29.36 -3.56
CA MET A 1 -8.68 -27.94 -3.25
C MET A 1 -9.24 -27.67 -1.87
N GLU A 2 -8.38 -27.30 -0.92
CA GLU A 2 -8.75 -27.00 0.47
C GLU A 2 -8.24 -25.59 0.80
N PHE A 3 -9.09 -24.71 1.30
CA PHE A 3 -8.70 -23.36 1.70
C PHE A 3 -9.65 -22.80 2.77
N SER A 4 -9.18 -21.81 3.54
CA SER A 4 -9.99 -21.01 4.47
C SER A 4 -9.74 -19.54 4.16
N TYR A 5 -10.82 -18.76 4.07
CA TYR A 5 -10.75 -17.33 3.78
C TYR A 5 -11.44 -16.55 4.90
N PHE A 6 -10.68 -15.71 5.59
CA PHE A 6 -11.19 -14.81 6.61
C PHE A 6 -10.48 -13.47 6.51
N LEU A 7 -11.26 -12.40 6.36
CA LEU A 7 -10.79 -11.03 6.29
C LEU A 7 -11.81 -10.12 6.98
N PRO A 8 -11.57 -9.63 8.21
CA PRO A 8 -12.55 -8.89 9.00
C PRO A 8 -12.57 -7.39 8.63
N VAL A 9 -12.64 -7.07 7.34
CA VAL A 9 -12.61 -5.69 6.84
C VAL A 9 -14.04 -5.16 6.67
N ASN A 10 -14.27 -3.92 7.11
CA ASN A 10 -15.51 -3.18 6.91
C ASN A 10 -15.25 -1.95 6.03
N ILE A 11 -15.51 -2.09 4.72
CA ILE A 11 -15.33 -1.02 3.74
C ILE A 11 -16.60 -0.17 3.61
N GLN A 12 -16.47 1.13 3.83
CA GLN A 12 -17.46 2.15 3.52
C GLN A 12 -17.01 2.90 2.26
N PHE A 13 -17.32 2.34 1.09
CA PHE A 13 -16.90 2.89 -0.21
C PHE A 13 -17.93 3.87 -0.77
N GLY A 14 -17.46 4.98 -1.34
CA GLY A 14 -18.26 5.87 -2.17
C GLY A 14 -17.94 7.35 -1.97
N TRP A 15 -18.44 8.17 -2.88
CA TRP A 15 -18.25 9.62 -2.86
C TRP A 15 -18.86 10.25 -1.61
N ASN A 16 -18.08 11.14 -0.97
CA ASN A 16 -18.46 11.89 0.22
C ASN A 16 -18.76 11.03 1.47
N LYS A 17 -18.32 9.76 1.49
CA LYS A 17 -18.46 8.89 2.67
C LYS A 17 -17.77 9.44 3.91
N VAL A 18 -16.75 10.30 3.74
CA VAL A 18 -16.09 10.94 4.89
C VAL A 18 -17.02 11.83 5.71
N ASP A 19 -18.15 12.31 5.14
CA ASP A 19 -19.11 13.10 5.90
C ASP A 19 -19.84 12.34 7.01
N ASN A 20 -19.78 11.00 6.97
CA ASN A 20 -20.34 10.10 7.97
C ASN A 20 -19.27 9.56 8.95
N VAL A 21 -18.06 10.13 8.97
CA VAL A 21 -16.96 9.67 9.84
C VAL A 21 -17.36 9.53 11.31
N ALA A 22 -18.17 10.46 11.83
CA ALA A 22 -18.64 10.41 13.21
C ALA A 22 -19.60 9.23 13.46
N ASP A 23 -20.51 8.94 12.54
CA ASP A 23 -21.43 7.80 12.62
C ASP A 23 -20.66 6.48 12.64
N PHE A 24 -19.60 6.41 11.84
CA PHE A 24 -18.72 5.25 11.77
C PHE A 24 -17.80 5.11 12.99
N ALA A 25 -17.40 6.22 13.62
CA ALA A 25 -16.50 6.21 14.77
C ALA A 25 -17.21 5.97 16.11
N ALA A 26 -18.44 6.49 16.27
CA ALA A 26 -19.18 6.45 17.53
C ALA A 26 -19.33 5.06 18.18
N PRO A 27 -19.44 3.93 17.43
CA PRO A 27 -19.50 2.59 18.03
C PRO A 27 -18.20 2.14 18.70
N TYR A 28 -17.06 2.77 18.41
CA TYR A 28 -15.74 2.26 18.77
C TYR A 28 -15.03 3.03 19.87
N GLY A 29 -15.37 4.31 20.08
CA GLY A 29 -14.70 5.13 21.09
C GLY A 29 -15.35 6.49 21.28
N LYS A 30 -14.83 7.23 22.28
CA LYS A 30 -15.25 8.58 22.65
C LYS A 30 -14.14 9.61 22.49
N LYS A 31 -12.87 9.19 22.40
CA LYS A 31 -11.72 10.08 22.18
C LYS A 31 -10.72 9.48 21.19
N ALA A 32 -10.61 10.07 20.00
CA ALA A 32 -9.69 9.62 18.96
C ALA A 32 -8.30 10.27 19.05
N LEU A 33 -7.25 9.51 18.78
CA LEU A 33 -6.03 10.07 18.23
C LEU A 33 -6.18 10.18 16.70
N ILE A 34 -6.16 11.39 16.15
CA ILE A 34 -6.16 11.63 14.71
C ILE A 34 -4.71 11.60 14.21
N VAL A 35 -4.38 10.62 13.38
CA VAL A 35 -3.04 10.41 12.82
C VAL A 35 -3.01 10.89 11.36
N THR A 36 -2.11 11.81 11.04
CA THR A 36 -1.93 12.34 9.67
C THR A 36 -0.46 12.69 9.43
N GLY A 37 -0.12 12.96 8.17
CA GLY A 37 1.11 13.68 7.85
C GLY A 37 0.99 15.18 8.07
N ARG A 38 2.12 15.88 7.94
CA ARG A 38 2.28 17.29 8.34
C ARG A 38 1.38 18.28 7.59
N THR A 39 1.13 18.04 6.30
CA THR A 39 0.62 19.08 5.39
C THR A 39 -0.63 18.71 4.60
N SER A 40 -0.66 17.54 3.94
CA SER A 40 -1.67 17.23 2.92
C SER A 40 -3.13 17.31 3.41
N ALA A 41 -3.45 16.64 4.52
CA ALA A 41 -4.81 16.59 5.06
C ALA A 41 -5.32 17.97 5.53
N LYS A 42 -4.42 18.82 6.04
CA LYS A 42 -4.76 20.19 6.44
C LYS A 42 -4.94 21.09 5.22
N LYS A 43 -4.01 21.04 4.26
CA LYS A 43 -4.04 21.87 3.05
C LYS A 43 -5.27 21.59 2.17
N SER A 44 -5.72 20.34 2.13
CA SER A 44 -6.94 19.94 1.41
C SER A 44 -8.24 20.30 2.14
N GLY A 45 -8.17 20.73 3.40
CA GLY A 45 -9.35 20.95 4.26
C GLY A 45 -9.99 19.66 4.78
N LEU A 46 -9.44 18.48 4.45
CA LEU A 46 -9.97 17.19 4.89
C LEU A 46 -9.90 17.02 6.40
N TYR A 47 -8.79 17.44 7.02
CA TYR A 47 -8.62 17.40 8.46
C TYR A 47 -9.73 18.20 9.17
N ASP A 48 -9.92 19.47 8.77
CA ASP A 48 -10.93 20.34 9.37
C ASP A 48 -12.35 19.80 9.16
N ARG A 49 -12.63 19.24 7.97
CA ARG A 49 -13.91 18.57 7.67
C ARG A 49 -14.16 17.40 8.62
N VAL A 50 -13.17 16.54 8.87
CA VAL A 50 -13.30 15.40 9.80
C VAL A 50 -13.50 15.88 11.23
N VAL A 51 -12.66 16.82 11.70
CA VAL A 51 -12.75 17.40 13.05
C VAL A 51 -14.14 18.00 13.30
N ALA A 52 -14.67 18.77 12.35
CA ALA A 52 -16.00 19.37 12.48
C ALA A 52 -17.11 18.31 12.66
N LYS A 53 -17.01 17.15 12.00
CA LYS A 53 -17.96 16.04 12.16
C LYS A 53 -17.82 15.39 13.53
N LEU A 54 -16.60 15.18 14.01
CA LEU A 54 -16.34 14.60 15.33
C LEU A 54 -16.83 15.53 16.44
N ASP A 55 -16.56 16.84 16.34
CA ASP A 55 -17.02 17.85 17.30
C ASP A 55 -18.55 17.91 17.38
N ALA A 56 -19.24 17.89 16.22
CA ALA A 56 -20.69 17.87 16.15
C ALA A 56 -21.32 16.62 16.81
N ALA A 57 -20.57 15.51 16.86
CA ALA A 57 -20.99 14.27 17.51
C ALA A 57 -20.45 14.12 18.94
N HIS A 58 -19.79 15.16 19.48
CA HIS A 58 -19.16 15.16 20.80
C HIS A 58 -18.12 14.02 20.99
N ILE A 59 -17.38 13.70 19.92
CA ILE A 59 -16.25 12.78 19.97
C ILE A 59 -14.99 13.61 20.19
N GLY A 60 -14.31 13.42 21.32
CA GLY A 60 -13.05 14.10 21.61
C GLY A 60 -11.95 13.68 20.63
N HIS A 61 -10.98 14.54 20.39
CA HIS A 61 -9.86 14.20 19.52
C HIS A 61 -8.56 14.89 19.93
N VAL A 62 -7.44 14.26 19.57
CA VAL A 62 -6.08 14.79 19.70
C VAL A 62 -5.36 14.57 18.39
N LEU A 63 -4.64 15.59 17.91
CA LEU A 63 -3.89 15.53 16.66
C LEU A 63 -2.48 14.97 16.86
N PHE A 64 -2.09 14.02 16.02
CA PHE A 64 -0.71 13.60 15.78
C PHE A 64 -0.40 13.70 14.27
N ASP A 65 0.29 14.77 13.88
CA ASP A 65 0.56 15.15 12.48
C ASP A 65 2.03 14.96 12.07
N GLN A 66 2.76 14.10 12.77
CA GLN A 66 4.21 13.94 12.65
C GLN A 66 4.64 12.80 11.73
N VAL A 67 3.70 12.18 11.01
CA VAL A 67 4.01 11.02 10.15
C VAL A 67 4.56 11.48 8.81
N ASP A 68 5.77 11.03 8.50
CA ASP A 68 6.43 11.26 7.21
C ASP A 68 6.29 10.02 6.29
N ALA A 69 6.79 10.11 5.04
CA ALA A 69 6.89 8.95 4.17
C ALA A 69 7.85 7.90 4.76
N ASN A 70 7.67 6.62 4.42
CA ASN A 70 8.45 5.51 4.98
C ASN A 70 8.49 5.55 6.53
N PRO A 71 7.31 5.41 7.18
CA PRO A 71 7.13 5.73 8.59
C PRO A 71 8.07 4.91 9.49
N LEU A 72 8.70 5.60 10.44
CA LEU A 72 9.65 4.97 11.36
C LEU A 72 8.94 4.26 12.50
N THR A 73 9.59 3.22 13.03
CA THR A 73 9.14 2.54 14.27
C THR A 73 9.06 3.50 15.45
N THR A 74 9.97 4.47 15.53
CA THR A 74 10.01 5.49 16.59
C THR A 74 8.82 6.44 16.53
N THR A 75 8.43 6.89 15.32
CA THR A 75 7.24 7.74 15.13
C THR A 75 5.96 7.03 15.59
N ALA A 76 5.85 5.73 15.35
CA ALA A 76 4.71 4.95 15.84
C ALA A 76 4.69 4.83 17.37
N LEU A 77 5.86 4.71 18.02
CA LEU A 77 5.97 4.70 19.48
C LEU A 77 5.62 6.06 20.10
N ASP A 78 6.04 7.17 19.49
CA ASP A 78 5.70 8.52 19.94
C ASP A 78 4.19 8.76 19.90
N GLY A 79 3.53 8.38 18.79
CA GLY A 79 2.08 8.46 18.66
C GLY A 79 1.34 7.56 19.66
N ALA A 80 1.86 6.37 19.95
CA ALA A 80 1.30 5.47 20.96
C ALA A 80 1.41 6.05 22.38
N ALA A 81 2.55 6.68 22.71
CA ALA A 81 2.74 7.35 23.99
C ALA A 81 1.74 8.51 24.17
N LEU A 82 1.53 9.31 23.11
CA LEU A 82 0.53 10.38 23.11
C LEU A 82 -0.90 9.84 23.27
N ALA A 83 -1.26 8.78 22.54
CA ALA A 83 -2.57 8.13 22.70
C ALA A 83 -2.81 7.69 24.14
N LYS A 84 -1.81 7.05 24.79
CA LYS A 84 -1.86 6.63 26.19
C LYS A 84 -2.01 7.83 27.14
N SER A 85 -1.18 8.86 27.02
CA SER A 85 -1.21 10.02 27.93
C SER A 85 -2.51 10.80 27.84
N GLU A 86 -3.09 10.89 26.65
CA GLU A 86 -4.34 11.58 26.39
C GLU A 86 -5.58 10.71 26.62
N SER A 87 -5.41 9.44 27.01
CA SER A 87 -6.51 8.49 27.18
C SER A 87 -7.39 8.37 25.93
N CYS A 88 -6.76 8.33 24.75
CA CYS A 88 -7.47 8.04 23.50
C CYS A 88 -7.89 6.57 23.49
N ASP A 89 -9.15 6.30 23.13
CA ASP A 89 -9.74 4.96 23.09
C ASP A 89 -9.93 4.44 21.66
N MET A 90 -9.58 5.24 20.65
CA MET A 90 -9.53 4.85 19.24
C MET A 90 -8.50 5.67 18.45
N VAL A 91 -8.16 5.19 17.25
CA VAL A 91 -7.28 5.88 16.31
C VAL A 91 -8.04 6.14 15.00
N ILE A 92 -7.95 7.37 14.49
CA ILE A 92 -8.49 7.76 13.17
C ILE A 92 -7.31 8.19 12.29
N ALA A 93 -7.02 7.44 11.24
CA ALA A 93 -5.95 7.77 10.29
C ALA A 93 -6.49 8.53 9.08
N ILE A 94 -5.87 9.64 8.71
CA ILE A 94 -6.21 10.45 7.52
C ILE A 94 -4.96 10.62 6.67
N GLY A 95 -4.86 9.90 5.55
CA GLY A 95 -3.70 10.01 4.68
C GLY A 95 -3.48 8.81 3.76
N GLY A 96 -2.30 8.75 3.15
CA GLY A 96 -1.88 7.60 2.35
C GLY A 96 -1.34 6.43 3.18
N GLY A 97 -0.74 5.44 2.50
CA GLY A 97 -0.23 4.22 3.13
C GLY A 97 0.67 4.45 4.34
N SER A 98 1.66 5.35 4.24
CA SER A 98 2.56 5.68 5.35
C SER A 98 1.81 6.10 6.63
N ILE A 99 0.74 6.87 6.50
CA ILE A 99 -0.07 7.33 7.63
C ILE A 99 -0.85 6.17 8.22
N MET A 100 -1.48 5.35 7.37
CA MET A 100 -2.25 4.19 7.82
C MET A 100 -1.35 3.15 8.51
N ASP A 101 -0.16 2.89 7.98
CA ASP A 101 0.79 1.93 8.54
C ASP A 101 1.35 2.42 9.89
N CYS A 102 1.68 3.70 10.00
CA CYS A 102 2.04 4.30 11.29
C CYS A 102 0.89 4.23 12.29
N ALA A 103 -0.34 4.53 11.87
CA ALA A 103 -1.54 4.46 12.72
C ALA A 103 -1.82 3.04 13.21
N LYS A 104 -1.55 2.01 12.41
CA LYS A 104 -1.60 0.59 12.85
C LYS A 104 -0.58 0.31 13.94
N GLY A 105 0.66 0.77 13.76
CA GLY A 105 1.70 0.68 14.78
C GLY A 105 1.32 1.41 16.08
N ILE A 106 0.74 2.60 15.97
CA ILE A 106 0.24 3.40 17.10
C ILE A 106 -0.88 2.66 17.84
N ALA A 107 -1.92 2.23 17.12
CA ALA A 107 -3.06 1.53 17.69
C ALA A 107 -2.64 0.25 18.42
N PHE A 108 -1.67 -0.49 17.86
CA PHE A 108 -1.10 -1.67 18.47
C PHE A 108 -0.27 -1.32 19.73
N MET A 109 0.71 -0.42 19.62
CA MET A 109 1.60 -0.10 20.74
C MET A 109 0.92 0.72 21.86
N ALA A 110 -0.24 1.32 21.59
CA ALA A 110 -1.06 1.98 22.61
C ALA A 110 -1.61 1.02 23.67
N VAL A 111 -1.65 -0.29 23.40
CA VAL A 111 -2.14 -1.32 24.34
C VAL A 111 -1.17 -2.48 24.56
N ASN A 112 0.03 -2.40 23.96
CA ASN A 112 1.08 -3.39 24.11
C ASN A 112 2.35 -2.74 24.66
N GLU A 113 3.15 -3.52 25.39
CA GLU A 113 4.38 -3.04 26.04
C GLU A 113 5.64 -3.55 25.32
N GLY A 114 6.76 -2.85 25.52
CA GLY A 114 8.06 -3.19 24.93
C GLY A 114 8.33 -2.53 23.58
N ASP A 115 9.31 -3.06 22.85
CA ASP A 115 9.71 -2.55 21.53
C ASP A 115 8.86 -3.15 20.41
N ILE A 116 8.34 -2.29 19.52
CA ILE A 116 7.58 -2.70 18.33
C ILE A 116 8.37 -3.65 17.41
N ASN A 117 9.69 -3.52 17.36
CA ASN A 117 10.56 -4.40 16.59
C ASN A 117 10.50 -5.86 17.08
N ASP A 118 10.28 -6.09 18.37
CA ASP A 118 10.11 -7.46 18.88
C ASP A 118 8.86 -8.14 18.28
N TYR A 119 7.81 -7.36 18.03
CA TYR A 119 6.59 -7.87 17.38
C TYR A 119 6.77 -8.02 15.87
N ILE A 120 7.41 -7.05 15.20
CA ILE A 120 7.72 -7.11 13.76
C ILE A 120 8.56 -8.35 13.38
N PHE A 121 9.50 -8.73 14.25
CA PHE A 121 10.35 -9.91 14.07
C PHE A 121 9.81 -11.17 14.77
N ASN A 122 8.56 -11.16 15.25
CA ASN A 122 7.89 -12.27 15.92
C ASN A 122 8.64 -12.82 17.15
N ARG A 123 9.47 -12.00 17.82
CA ARG A 123 10.05 -12.30 19.14
C ARG A 123 9.00 -12.18 20.26
N LYS A 124 7.97 -11.36 20.02
CA LYS A 124 6.74 -11.24 20.82
C LYS A 124 5.52 -11.37 19.92
N VAL A 125 4.38 -11.73 20.52
CA VAL A 125 3.09 -11.87 19.81
C VAL A 125 1.98 -11.17 20.60
N SER A 126 1.05 -10.54 19.89
CA SER A 126 -0.19 -9.99 20.44
C SER A 126 -1.21 -9.84 19.31
N ASP A 127 -2.49 -9.89 19.66
CA ASP A 127 -3.61 -9.61 18.77
C ASP A 127 -4.57 -8.61 19.44
N ASN A 128 -3.99 -7.62 20.13
CA ASN A 128 -4.70 -6.49 20.72
C ASN A 128 -4.24 -5.19 20.08
N ALA A 129 -5.19 -4.29 19.80
CA ALA A 129 -4.95 -2.93 19.33
C ALA A 129 -6.15 -2.06 19.71
N LEU A 130 -5.95 -0.74 19.83
CA LEU A 130 -7.08 0.20 19.83
C LEU A 130 -7.89 0.04 18.53
N PRO A 131 -9.22 0.25 18.56
CA PRO A 131 -10.02 0.36 17.35
C PRO A 131 -9.42 1.38 16.37
N LEU A 132 -9.20 0.93 15.14
CA LEU A 132 -8.63 1.75 14.07
C LEU A 132 -9.68 2.05 13.01
N ILE A 133 -9.83 3.32 12.67
CA ILE A 133 -10.64 3.81 11.56
C ILE A 133 -9.69 4.51 10.58
N VAL A 134 -9.83 4.27 9.29
CA VAL A 134 -8.94 4.85 8.28
C VAL A 134 -9.70 5.55 7.18
N ILE A 135 -9.14 6.67 6.73
CA ILE A 135 -9.63 7.50 5.62
C ILE A 135 -8.48 7.62 4.61
N PRO A 136 -8.33 6.66 3.68
CA PRO A 136 -7.27 6.70 2.69
C PRO A 136 -7.42 7.91 1.75
N THR A 137 -6.34 8.66 1.58
CA THR A 137 -6.27 9.78 0.62
C THR A 137 -5.47 9.43 -0.64
N THR A 138 -5.08 8.16 -0.77
CA THR A 138 -4.34 7.62 -1.93
C THR A 138 -4.91 6.27 -2.32
N CYS A 139 -4.94 5.96 -3.61
CA CYS A 139 -5.33 4.65 -4.15
C CYS A 139 -4.10 3.85 -4.63
N GLY A 140 -3.32 3.32 -3.69
CA GLY A 140 -2.24 2.37 -4.02
C GLY A 140 -2.11 1.23 -3.04
N THR A 141 -1.65 1.55 -1.83
CA THR A 141 -1.23 0.57 -0.83
C THR A 141 -2.30 -0.43 -0.39
N GLY A 142 -3.58 -0.07 -0.51
CA GLY A 142 -4.69 -0.87 0.02
C GLY A 142 -4.57 -1.13 1.53
N SER A 143 -3.81 -0.33 2.27
CA SER A 143 -3.57 -0.52 3.72
C SER A 143 -4.90 -0.49 4.50
N GLU A 144 -5.94 0.13 3.97
CA GLU A 144 -7.28 0.09 4.52
C GLU A 144 -7.97 -1.29 4.46
N GLY A 145 -7.45 -2.21 3.65
CA GLY A 145 -8.01 -3.55 3.43
C GLY A 145 -7.22 -4.68 4.08
N ASN A 146 -6.21 -4.39 4.90
CA ASN A 146 -5.31 -5.42 5.45
C ASN A 146 -4.84 -5.16 6.89
N GLY A 147 -4.25 -6.19 7.49
CA GLY A 147 -3.64 -6.17 8.83
C GLY A 147 -2.12 -6.02 8.82
N PHE A 148 -1.55 -5.24 7.90
CA PHE A 148 -0.11 -4.98 7.82
C PHE A 148 0.22 -3.52 8.07
N GLY A 149 1.21 -3.24 8.91
CA GLY A 149 1.82 -1.91 9.04
C GLY A 149 3.30 -1.97 8.71
N VAL A 150 3.72 -1.48 7.55
CA VAL A 150 5.12 -1.51 7.11
C VAL A 150 5.86 -0.32 7.72
N LEU A 151 6.82 -0.62 8.59
CA LEU A 151 7.59 0.38 9.33
C LEU A 151 9.08 0.20 9.07
N THR A 152 9.81 1.30 9.08
CA THR A 152 11.27 1.32 8.93
C THR A 152 11.93 1.43 10.29
N ASN A 153 12.87 0.54 10.59
CA ASN A 153 13.75 0.68 11.74
C ASN A 153 14.84 1.70 11.40
N PRO A 154 14.91 2.86 12.08
CA PRO A 154 15.89 3.89 11.75
C PRO A 154 17.33 3.53 12.09
N GLU A 155 17.57 2.52 12.95
CA GLU A 155 18.92 2.09 13.33
C GLU A 155 19.54 1.13 12.31
N THR A 156 18.74 0.25 11.71
CA THR A 156 19.21 -0.79 10.78
C THR A 156 18.88 -0.52 9.32
N GLY A 157 17.89 0.34 9.04
CA GLY A 157 17.32 0.54 7.70
C GLY A 157 16.36 -0.58 7.28
N ASP A 158 16.06 -1.54 8.17
CA ASP A 158 15.15 -2.62 7.88
C ASP A 158 13.71 -2.10 7.74
N LYS A 159 13.10 -2.34 6.59
CA LYS A 159 11.69 -2.05 6.33
C LYS A 159 10.88 -3.34 6.36
N LYS A 160 10.06 -3.51 7.40
CA LYS A 160 9.31 -4.75 7.65
C LYS A 160 7.95 -4.47 8.29
N SER A 161 7.00 -5.35 8.03
CA SER A 161 5.62 -5.23 8.47
C SER A 161 5.39 -5.77 9.89
N LEU A 162 4.73 -5.00 10.74
CA LEU A 162 3.91 -5.53 11.84
C LEU A 162 2.68 -6.21 11.23
N ARG A 163 2.31 -7.41 11.71
CA ARG A 163 1.17 -8.18 11.17
C ARG A 163 0.32 -8.78 12.28
N CYS A 164 -0.97 -8.44 12.33
CA CYS A 164 -1.96 -9.14 13.16
C CYS A 164 -3.39 -8.77 12.72
N ASN A 165 -4.39 -9.51 13.20
CA ASN A 165 -5.80 -9.25 12.86
C ASN A 165 -6.31 -7.99 13.58
N ALA A 166 -5.77 -7.68 14.76
CA ALA A 166 -6.19 -6.54 15.56
C ALA A 166 -5.97 -5.18 14.87
N ILE A 167 -4.98 -5.09 13.98
CA ILE A 167 -4.67 -3.86 13.23
C ILE A 167 -5.37 -3.79 11.86
N VAL A 168 -6.24 -4.76 11.53
CA VAL A 168 -7.21 -4.60 10.44
C VAL A 168 -8.20 -3.49 10.85
N PRO A 169 -8.39 -2.43 10.04
CA PRO A 169 -9.31 -1.34 10.40
C PRO A 169 -10.72 -1.85 10.70
N LYS A 170 -11.32 -1.34 11.77
CA LYS A 170 -12.72 -1.59 12.13
C LYS A 170 -13.68 -0.90 11.16
N VAL A 171 -13.25 0.21 10.57
CA VAL A 171 -13.93 0.88 9.45
C VAL A 171 -12.90 1.51 8.52
N SER A 172 -13.07 1.28 7.23
CA SER A 172 -12.29 1.91 6.17
C SER A 172 -13.20 2.78 5.32
N ILE A 173 -13.05 4.09 5.43
CA ILE A 173 -13.88 5.09 4.74
C ILE A 173 -13.21 5.43 3.40
N VAL A 174 -13.51 4.65 2.38
CA VAL A 174 -12.87 4.73 1.07
C VAL A 174 -13.66 5.70 0.18
N ASP A 175 -13.21 6.95 0.14
CA ASP A 175 -13.90 8.04 -0.54
C ASP A 175 -13.10 8.59 -1.73
N PRO A 176 -13.48 8.27 -2.99
CA PRO A 176 -12.79 8.80 -4.16
C PRO A 176 -12.71 10.33 -4.22
N ALA A 177 -13.65 11.05 -3.57
CA ALA A 177 -13.68 12.51 -3.59
C ALA A 177 -12.43 13.13 -2.95
N VAL A 178 -11.86 12.49 -1.92
CA VAL A 178 -10.69 13.02 -1.20
C VAL A 178 -9.36 12.58 -1.85
N MET A 179 -9.40 11.57 -2.72
CA MET A 179 -8.26 11.09 -3.50
C MET A 179 -7.97 11.98 -4.71
N GLY A 180 -8.97 12.73 -5.20
CA GLY A 180 -8.82 13.68 -6.31
C GLY A 180 -7.79 14.79 -6.09
N THR A 181 -7.34 14.99 -4.85
CA THR A 181 -6.30 15.98 -4.50
C THR A 181 -4.86 15.48 -4.72
N MET A 182 -4.68 14.20 -5.08
CA MET A 182 -3.35 13.65 -5.33
C MET A 182 -2.64 14.35 -6.49
N PRO A 183 -1.37 14.76 -6.32
CA PRO A 183 -0.54 15.19 -7.43
C PRO A 183 -0.34 14.05 -8.46
N PRO A 184 -0.12 14.36 -9.75
CA PRO A 184 0.05 13.34 -10.80
C PRO A 184 1.13 12.31 -10.48
N HIS A 185 2.30 12.74 -10.01
CA HIS A 185 3.41 11.83 -9.68
C HIS A 185 3.08 10.88 -8.51
N VAL A 186 2.24 11.31 -7.56
CA VAL A 186 1.75 10.44 -6.48
C VAL A 186 0.81 9.39 -7.06
N LEU A 187 -0.17 9.81 -7.87
CA LEU A 187 -1.13 8.90 -8.52
C LEU A 187 -0.43 7.84 -9.38
N ALA A 188 0.56 8.23 -10.18
CA ALA A 188 1.36 7.30 -10.97
C ALA A 188 2.00 6.21 -10.10
N SER A 189 2.76 6.65 -9.09
CA SER A 189 3.48 5.75 -8.18
C SER A 189 2.55 4.80 -7.42
N VAL A 190 1.52 5.34 -6.75
CA VAL A 190 0.61 4.52 -5.93
C VAL A 190 -0.31 3.65 -6.80
N GLY A 191 -0.70 4.13 -7.99
CA GLY A 191 -1.50 3.33 -8.91
C GLY A 191 -0.73 2.13 -9.47
N PHE A 192 0.57 2.30 -9.77
CA PHE A 192 1.41 1.18 -10.20
C PHE A 192 1.64 0.18 -9.06
N ASP A 193 1.80 0.65 -7.83
CA ASP A 193 1.86 -0.20 -6.63
C ASP A 193 0.58 -1.05 -6.45
N ALA A 194 -0.61 -0.46 -6.61
CA ALA A 194 -1.86 -1.22 -6.62
C ALA A 194 -1.90 -2.32 -7.71
N LEU A 195 -1.28 -2.06 -8.86
CA LEU A 195 -1.20 -3.06 -9.92
C LEU A 195 -0.27 -4.22 -9.51
N CYS A 196 0.89 -3.91 -8.96
CA CYS A 196 1.84 -4.91 -8.44
C CYS A 196 1.19 -5.80 -7.37
N HIS A 197 0.51 -5.21 -6.39
CA HIS A 197 -0.20 -5.95 -5.34
C HIS A 197 -1.13 -7.03 -5.90
N ASN A 198 -1.93 -6.67 -6.91
CA ASN A 198 -2.89 -7.62 -7.48
C ASN A 198 -2.20 -8.67 -8.37
N ILE A 199 -1.16 -8.30 -9.13
CA ILE A 199 -0.38 -9.25 -9.94
C ILE A 199 0.33 -10.28 -9.05
N GLU A 200 1.00 -9.81 -8.02
CA GLU A 200 1.74 -10.68 -7.11
C GLU A 200 0.81 -11.56 -6.28
N ALA A 201 -0.30 -11.02 -5.75
CA ALA A 201 -1.29 -11.82 -5.04
C ALA A 201 -1.93 -12.89 -5.93
N TYR A 202 -2.18 -12.58 -7.21
CA TYR A 202 -2.72 -13.55 -8.17
C TYR A 202 -1.71 -14.67 -8.47
N THR A 203 -0.42 -14.34 -8.59
CA THR A 203 0.63 -15.28 -9.01
C THR A 203 1.36 -15.97 -7.84
N SER A 204 1.02 -15.64 -6.59
CA SER A 204 1.68 -16.20 -5.41
C SER A 204 1.37 -17.68 -5.17
N LYS A 205 2.23 -18.33 -4.38
CA LYS A 205 2.01 -19.73 -3.93
C LYS A 205 0.84 -19.87 -2.98
N THR A 206 0.50 -18.83 -2.21
CA THR A 206 -0.59 -18.84 -1.23
C THR A 206 -1.90 -18.29 -1.76
N ALA A 207 -1.96 -17.96 -3.05
CA ALA A 207 -3.17 -17.53 -3.73
C ALA A 207 -4.31 -18.56 -3.57
N GLN A 208 -5.53 -18.05 -3.42
CA GLN A 208 -6.76 -18.81 -3.23
C GLN A 208 -7.81 -18.41 -4.28
N PRO A 209 -8.85 -19.21 -4.53
CA PRO A 209 -9.88 -18.87 -5.53
C PRO A 209 -10.53 -17.50 -5.32
N PHE A 210 -10.76 -17.08 -4.08
CA PHE A 210 -11.30 -15.74 -3.77
C PHE A 210 -10.29 -14.63 -4.07
N THR A 211 -9.01 -14.81 -3.71
CA THR A 211 -7.98 -13.80 -4.04
C THR A 211 -7.75 -13.75 -5.54
N ASP A 212 -7.78 -14.88 -6.24
CA ASP A 212 -7.63 -14.94 -7.70
C ASP A 212 -8.75 -14.17 -8.41
N ALA A 213 -10.01 -14.42 -8.04
CA ALA A 213 -11.16 -13.73 -8.63
C ALA A 213 -11.10 -12.21 -8.40
N LEU A 214 -10.77 -11.80 -7.18
CA LEU A 214 -10.65 -10.38 -6.81
C LEU A 214 -9.47 -9.71 -7.51
N ALA A 215 -8.29 -10.31 -7.46
CA ALA A 215 -7.07 -9.76 -8.04
C ALA A 215 -7.18 -9.66 -9.57
N HIS A 216 -7.71 -10.68 -10.25
CA HIS A 216 -7.94 -10.61 -11.69
C HIS A 216 -8.89 -9.47 -12.07
N TYR A 217 -9.99 -9.29 -11.31
CA TYR A 217 -10.91 -8.17 -11.51
C TYR A 217 -10.22 -6.82 -11.30
N ALA A 218 -9.42 -6.67 -10.24
CA ALA A 218 -8.68 -5.45 -9.95
C ALA A 218 -7.60 -5.13 -11.02
N VAL A 219 -6.84 -6.12 -11.51
CA VAL A 219 -5.90 -5.93 -12.63
C VAL A 219 -6.64 -5.47 -13.88
N THR A 220 -7.83 -6.03 -14.16
CA THR A 220 -8.67 -5.61 -15.29
C THR A 220 -9.06 -4.13 -15.18
N LEU A 221 -9.49 -3.68 -14.00
CA LEU A 221 -9.82 -2.28 -13.74
C LEU A 221 -8.59 -1.37 -13.91
N LEU A 222 -7.44 -1.75 -13.36
CA LEU A 222 -6.22 -0.94 -13.43
C LEU A 222 -5.71 -0.83 -14.87
N ALA A 223 -5.68 -1.93 -15.62
CA ALA A 223 -5.30 -1.95 -17.03
C ALA A 223 -6.19 -1.01 -17.87
N GLN A 224 -7.48 -0.94 -17.56
CA GLN A 224 -8.42 -0.11 -18.31
C GLN A 224 -8.41 1.37 -17.90
N TYR A 225 -8.25 1.67 -16.61
CA TYR A 225 -8.57 3.01 -16.07
C TYR A 225 -7.38 3.78 -15.51
N LEU A 226 -6.28 3.14 -15.12
CA LEU A 226 -5.16 3.82 -14.44
C LEU A 226 -4.47 4.85 -15.34
N VAL A 227 -4.02 4.45 -16.52
CA VAL A 227 -3.33 5.35 -17.46
C VAL A 227 -4.24 6.50 -17.93
N PRO A 228 -5.51 6.27 -18.33
CA PRO A 228 -6.43 7.37 -18.64
C PRO A 228 -6.66 8.35 -17.49
N LEU A 229 -6.80 7.84 -16.25
CA LEU A 229 -6.95 8.67 -15.06
C LEU A 229 -5.70 9.53 -14.83
N TYR A 230 -4.51 8.91 -14.88
CA TYR A 230 -3.25 9.60 -14.73
C TYR A 230 -3.08 10.72 -15.78
N LYS A 231 -3.32 10.42 -17.06
CA LYS A 231 -3.24 11.40 -18.15
C LYS A 231 -4.20 12.57 -17.94
N HIS A 232 -5.41 12.31 -17.43
CA HIS A 232 -6.35 13.37 -17.05
C HIS A 232 -5.81 14.24 -15.90
N VAL A 233 -5.38 13.63 -14.80
CA VAL A 233 -4.88 14.35 -13.61
C VAL A 233 -3.63 15.18 -13.96
N LYS A 234 -2.72 14.63 -14.76
CA LYS A 234 -1.55 15.35 -15.29
C LYS A 234 -1.95 16.54 -16.15
N ALA A 235 -2.84 16.36 -17.12
CA ALA A 235 -3.30 17.44 -18.00
C ALA A 235 -3.92 18.59 -17.20
N THR A 236 -4.78 18.28 -16.22
CA THR A 236 -5.41 19.27 -15.35
C THR A 236 -4.38 20.02 -14.50
N ALA A 237 -3.40 19.32 -13.92
CA ALA A 237 -2.33 19.94 -13.14
C ALA A 237 -1.42 20.87 -13.98
N GLU A 238 -1.27 20.58 -15.28
CA GLU A 238 -0.53 21.39 -16.25
C GLU A 238 -1.37 22.51 -16.89
N GLY A 239 -2.64 22.67 -16.50
CA GLY A 239 -3.55 23.67 -17.09
C GLY A 239 -3.97 23.36 -18.53
N LYS A 240 -3.85 22.10 -18.97
CA LYS A 240 -4.27 21.62 -20.29
C LYS A 240 -5.72 21.13 -20.27
N SER A 241 -6.29 20.93 -21.45
CA SER A 241 -7.64 20.39 -21.59
C SER A 241 -7.79 19.00 -20.96
N ALA A 242 -8.91 18.78 -20.27
CA ALA A 242 -9.26 17.50 -19.68
C ALA A 242 -9.33 16.38 -20.74
N VAL A 243 -8.78 15.22 -20.40
CA VAL A 243 -8.71 14.03 -21.29
C VAL A 243 -9.95 13.14 -21.18
N LEU A 244 -10.67 13.24 -20.05
CA LEU A 244 -11.86 12.47 -19.74
C LEU A 244 -13.02 13.42 -19.49
N ASN A 245 -14.22 13.06 -19.95
CA ASN A 245 -15.43 13.74 -19.52
C ASN A 245 -15.79 13.34 -18.07
N GLU A 246 -16.75 14.02 -17.46
CA GLU A 246 -17.14 13.83 -16.05
C GLU A 246 -17.56 12.39 -15.72
N ILE A 247 -18.32 11.74 -16.60
CA ILE A 247 -18.78 10.35 -16.43
C ILE A 247 -17.58 9.39 -16.44
N GLN A 248 -16.68 9.58 -17.41
CA GLN A 248 -15.47 8.77 -17.54
C GLN A 248 -14.51 9.00 -16.36
N LEU A 249 -14.35 10.24 -15.92
CA LEU A 249 -13.50 10.60 -14.79
C LEU A 249 -14.02 9.97 -13.50
N THR A 250 -15.33 10.06 -13.24
CA THR A 250 -15.98 9.44 -12.08
C THR A 250 -15.73 7.93 -12.09
N LYS A 251 -15.98 7.28 -13.23
CA LYS A 251 -15.76 5.83 -13.37
C LYS A 251 -14.30 5.44 -13.19
N ALA A 252 -13.36 6.25 -13.69
CA ALA A 252 -11.93 5.98 -13.57
C ALA A 252 -11.47 6.08 -12.11
N TRP A 253 -11.88 7.12 -11.38
CA TRP A 253 -11.61 7.24 -9.94
C TRP A 253 -12.18 6.07 -9.15
N GLU A 254 -13.45 5.73 -9.36
CA GLU A 254 -14.07 4.60 -8.67
C GLU A 254 -13.34 3.28 -8.95
N SER A 255 -12.94 3.05 -10.19
CA SER A 255 -12.31 1.81 -10.62
C SER A 255 -10.89 1.66 -10.06
N VAL A 256 -10.07 2.71 -10.14
CA VAL A 256 -8.70 2.69 -9.61
C VAL A 256 -8.71 2.61 -8.07
N THR A 257 -9.59 3.36 -7.41
CA THR A 257 -9.73 3.30 -5.95
C THR A 257 -10.19 1.92 -5.49
N LEU A 258 -11.23 1.34 -6.12
CA LEU A 258 -11.71 0.00 -5.77
C LEU A 258 -10.63 -1.06 -5.99
N ALA A 259 -9.90 -0.99 -7.11
CA ALA A 259 -8.83 -1.94 -7.41
C ALA A 259 -7.67 -1.86 -6.41
N SER A 260 -7.34 -0.66 -5.91
CA SER A 260 -6.37 -0.49 -4.84
C SER A 260 -6.84 -1.11 -3.52
N THR A 261 -8.10 -0.87 -3.12
CA THR A 261 -8.67 -1.49 -1.91
C THR A 261 -8.68 -3.02 -2.03
N ILE A 262 -9.06 -3.55 -3.20
CA ILE A 262 -8.98 -4.99 -3.49
C ILE A 262 -7.55 -5.49 -3.37
N GLY A 263 -6.57 -4.74 -3.92
CA GLY A 263 -5.14 -5.04 -3.80
C GLY A 263 -4.74 -5.29 -2.35
N GLY A 264 -5.11 -4.39 -1.45
CA GLY A 264 -4.94 -4.55 -0.01
C GLY A 264 -5.58 -5.83 0.56
N MET A 265 -6.83 -6.09 0.20
CA MET A 265 -7.58 -7.26 0.67
C MET A 265 -6.95 -8.58 0.21
N VAL A 266 -6.49 -8.64 -1.04
CA VAL A 266 -5.91 -9.87 -1.60
C VAL A 266 -4.52 -10.13 -1.03
N ILE A 267 -3.67 -9.09 -0.86
CA ILE A 267 -2.35 -9.28 -0.25
C ILE A 267 -2.44 -9.67 1.22
N ASN A 268 -3.52 -9.31 1.94
CA ASN A 268 -3.74 -9.77 3.31
C ASN A 268 -3.71 -11.31 3.41
N THR A 269 -4.23 -11.99 2.38
CA THR A 269 -4.36 -13.44 2.35
C THR A 269 -3.25 -14.10 1.53
N ALA A 270 -3.05 -13.64 0.29
CA ALA A 270 -2.13 -14.22 -0.67
C ALA A 270 -0.70 -13.67 -0.56
N GLY A 271 -0.48 -12.65 0.27
CA GLY A 271 0.80 -11.94 0.36
C GLY A 271 1.20 -11.28 -0.96
N VAL A 272 2.46 -10.86 -0.99
CA VAL A 272 3.17 -10.39 -2.18
C VAL A 272 4.38 -11.30 -2.42
N THR A 273 5.09 -11.11 -3.54
CA THR A 273 6.15 -12.01 -3.99
C THR A 273 7.50 -11.30 -4.08
N LEU A 274 8.37 -11.77 -4.96
CA LEU A 274 9.76 -11.36 -5.07
C LEU A 274 9.92 -9.85 -5.30
N ALA A 275 9.04 -9.21 -6.06
CA ALA A 275 9.22 -7.81 -6.43
C ALA A 275 9.16 -6.90 -5.21
N HIS A 276 8.09 -6.99 -4.40
CA HIS A 276 8.04 -6.29 -3.11
C HIS A 276 9.18 -6.74 -2.17
N GLY A 277 9.58 -8.01 -2.23
CA GLY A 277 10.69 -8.52 -1.43
C GLY A 277 12.03 -7.85 -1.75
N MET A 278 12.26 -7.50 -3.02
CA MET A 278 13.43 -6.76 -3.50
C MET A 278 13.28 -5.25 -3.36
N GLU A 279 12.05 -4.73 -3.38
CA GLU A 279 11.80 -3.31 -3.22
C GLU A 279 12.07 -2.84 -1.79
N HIS A 280 11.64 -3.59 -0.77
CA HIS A 280 11.75 -3.14 0.63
C HIS A 280 13.19 -2.76 1.03
N PRO A 281 14.23 -3.54 0.69
CA PRO A 281 15.62 -3.10 0.88
C PRO A 281 15.98 -1.81 0.13
N ALA A 282 15.50 -1.64 -1.11
CA ALA A 282 15.81 -0.46 -1.91
C ALA A 282 15.23 0.82 -1.28
N SER A 283 13.94 0.81 -0.91
CA SER A 283 13.34 1.94 -0.20
C SER A 283 13.91 2.13 1.21
N GLY A 284 14.26 1.05 1.92
CA GLY A 284 14.93 1.13 3.23
C GLY A 284 16.31 1.80 3.18
N LEU A 285 17.12 1.52 2.15
CA LEU A 285 18.50 2.02 2.05
C LEU A 285 18.60 3.49 1.63
N LYS A 286 17.78 3.91 0.66
CA LYS A 286 17.90 5.21 -0.02
C LYS A 286 16.67 6.10 0.13
N ASP A 287 15.68 5.68 0.91
CA ASP A 287 14.43 6.41 1.12
C ASP A 287 13.70 6.77 -0.19
N ILE A 288 13.79 5.87 -1.18
CA ILE A 288 13.10 6.06 -2.47
C ILE A 288 11.59 5.87 -2.30
N THR A 289 10.83 6.47 -3.23
CA THR A 289 9.38 6.28 -3.27
C THR A 289 9.04 4.85 -3.69
N HIS A 290 8.22 4.17 -2.89
CA HIS A 290 7.92 2.73 -3.03
C HIS A 290 7.48 2.31 -4.43
N GLY A 291 6.42 2.93 -4.96
CA GLY A 291 5.90 2.61 -6.30
C GLY A 291 6.87 2.92 -7.44
N VAL A 292 7.80 3.86 -7.26
CA VAL A 292 8.87 4.14 -8.23
C VAL A 292 9.91 3.01 -8.22
N GLY A 293 10.24 2.46 -7.04
CA GLY A 293 11.07 1.26 -6.92
C GLY A 293 10.42 0.05 -7.60
N LEU A 294 9.12 -0.17 -7.38
CA LEU A 294 8.36 -1.23 -8.04
C LEU A 294 8.33 -1.08 -9.57
N ALA A 295 8.24 0.15 -10.09
CA ALA A 295 8.26 0.41 -11.53
C ALA A 295 9.53 -0.12 -12.22
N ILE A 296 10.65 -0.19 -11.50
CA ILE A 296 11.90 -0.79 -11.97
C ILE A 296 11.88 -2.32 -11.78
N ILE A 297 11.42 -2.77 -10.61
CA ILE A 297 11.62 -4.14 -10.13
C ILE A 297 10.58 -5.12 -10.68
N GLU A 298 9.30 -4.75 -10.66
CA GLU A 298 8.18 -5.65 -11.01
C GLU A 298 8.31 -6.24 -12.43
N PRO A 299 8.60 -5.46 -13.49
CA PRO A 299 8.72 -6.02 -14.83
C PRO A 299 9.83 -7.08 -14.93
N VAL A 300 10.95 -6.84 -14.26
CA VAL A 300 12.11 -7.76 -14.23
C VAL A 300 11.81 -9.02 -13.42
N ALA A 301 11.08 -8.89 -12.31
CA ALA A 301 10.66 -10.02 -11.49
C ALA A 301 9.64 -10.90 -12.22
N VAL A 302 8.68 -10.31 -12.93
CA VAL A 302 7.70 -11.04 -13.75
C VAL A 302 8.38 -11.81 -14.88
N GLU A 303 9.32 -11.19 -15.61
CA GLU A 303 10.10 -11.87 -16.66
C GLU A 303 10.89 -13.07 -16.14
N TYR A 304 11.35 -13.01 -14.89
CA TYR A 304 12.05 -14.12 -14.27
C TYR A 304 11.08 -15.25 -13.85
N THR A 305 9.89 -14.90 -13.38
CA THR A 305 9.00 -15.83 -12.67
C THR A 305 7.91 -16.46 -13.54
N TRP A 306 7.54 -15.85 -14.67
CA TRP A 306 6.34 -16.25 -15.44
C TRP A 306 6.31 -17.73 -15.82
N SER A 307 7.47 -18.29 -16.20
CA SER A 307 7.57 -19.67 -16.71
C SER A 307 7.27 -20.74 -15.65
N ALA A 308 7.31 -20.37 -14.37
CA ALA A 308 6.96 -21.27 -13.28
C ALA A 308 5.44 -21.48 -13.15
N ASN A 309 4.60 -20.60 -13.72
CA ASN A 309 3.16 -20.81 -13.84
C ASN A 309 2.58 -20.09 -15.07
N PRO A 310 2.82 -20.61 -16.30
CA PRO A 310 2.43 -19.94 -17.53
C PRO A 310 0.92 -19.63 -17.62
N ASP A 311 0.07 -20.44 -17.01
CA ASP A 311 -1.39 -20.28 -17.04
C ASP A 311 -1.83 -19.01 -16.30
N LYS A 312 -1.34 -18.81 -15.06
CA LYS A 312 -1.68 -17.61 -14.28
C LYS A 312 -1.10 -16.34 -14.88
N PHE A 313 0.17 -16.37 -15.27
CA PHE A 313 0.80 -15.21 -15.90
C PHE A 313 0.16 -14.89 -17.26
N GLY A 314 -0.19 -15.91 -18.05
CA GLY A 314 -0.90 -15.73 -19.32
C GLY A 314 -2.31 -15.18 -19.13
N ALA A 315 -3.01 -15.52 -18.05
CA ALA A 315 -4.31 -14.92 -17.73
C ALA A 315 -4.20 -13.41 -17.52
N LEU A 316 -3.16 -12.97 -16.82
CA LEU A 316 -2.89 -11.54 -16.63
C LEU A 316 -2.42 -10.87 -17.93
N ALA A 317 -1.51 -11.50 -18.69
CA ALA A 317 -1.02 -10.97 -19.96
C ALA A 317 -2.16 -10.66 -20.95
N ARG A 318 -3.17 -11.53 -21.01
CA ARG A 318 -4.37 -11.33 -21.85
C ARG A 318 -5.19 -10.10 -21.49
N ILE A 319 -5.17 -9.65 -20.24
CA ILE A 319 -5.82 -8.39 -19.83
C ILE A 319 -5.17 -7.19 -20.55
N PHE A 320 -3.87 -7.27 -20.80
CA PHE A 320 -3.10 -6.24 -21.50
C PHE A 320 -3.02 -6.47 -23.02
N ASN A 321 -3.88 -7.33 -23.59
CA ASN A 321 -3.89 -7.72 -25.01
C ASN A 321 -2.63 -8.46 -25.49
N HIS A 322 -1.94 -9.17 -24.59
CA HIS A 322 -0.84 -10.06 -24.93
C HIS A 322 -1.27 -11.54 -24.94
N GLY A 323 -0.41 -12.42 -25.43
CA GLY A 323 -0.68 -13.84 -25.61
C GLY A 323 -0.41 -14.68 -24.37
N ASP A 324 0.86 -14.97 -24.12
CA ASP A 324 1.29 -15.81 -23.00
C ASP A 324 2.00 -15.00 -21.89
N GLY A 325 2.28 -15.66 -20.77
CA GLY A 325 2.86 -15.01 -19.59
C GLY A 325 4.22 -14.35 -19.82
N SER A 326 4.94 -14.69 -20.90
CA SER A 326 6.27 -14.15 -21.20
C SER A 326 6.26 -12.66 -21.53
N GLU A 327 5.13 -12.16 -22.03
CA GLU A 327 4.97 -10.75 -22.46
C GLU A 327 4.50 -9.83 -21.33
N LEU A 328 4.13 -10.37 -20.16
CA LEU A 328 3.59 -9.55 -19.06
C LEU A 328 4.60 -8.51 -18.56
N GLY A 329 5.90 -8.85 -18.53
CA GLY A 329 6.95 -7.88 -18.17
C GLY A 329 7.00 -6.69 -19.13
N GLU A 330 6.92 -6.94 -20.44
CA GLU A 330 6.88 -5.87 -21.46
C GLU A 330 5.61 -5.03 -21.34
N ALA A 331 4.44 -5.67 -21.13
CA ALA A 331 3.18 -4.97 -20.90
C ALA A 331 3.29 -4.00 -19.71
N LEU A 332 3.95 -4.42 -18.62
CA LEU A 332 4.19 -3.56 -17.46
C LEU A 332 5.15 -2.42 -17.76
N ARG A 333 6.19 -2.62 -18.58
CA ARG A 333 7.08 -1.53 -19.02
C ARG A 333 6.32 -0.46 -19.82
N LEU A 334 5.37 -0.86 -20.66
CA LEU A 334 4.50 0.08 -21.39
C LEU A 334 3.63 0.90 -20.42
N ILE A 335 3.06 0.27 -19.39
CA ILE A 335 2.32 0.98 -18.35
C ILE A 335 3.24 1.94 -17.57
N VAL A 336 4.43 1.50 -17.16
CA VAL A 336 5.44 2.33 -16.48
C VAL A 336 5.79 3.56 -17.31
N HIS A 337 6.01 3.38 -18.62
CA HIS A 337 6.26 4.47 -19.55
C HIS A 337 5.07 5.44 -19.62
N ASP A 338 3.86 4.92 -19.78
CA ASP A 338 2.64 5.74 -19.89
C ASP A 338 2.24 6.48 -18.60
N LEU A 339 2.80 6.05 -17.45
CA LEU A 339 2.69 6.71 -16.15
C LEU A 339 3.85 7.68 -15.86
N ASP A 340 4.78 7.88 -16.80
CA ASP A 340 6.02 8.65 -16.62
C ASP A 340 6.86 8.16 -15.42
N LEU A 341 6.91 6.85 -15.19
CA LEU A 341 7.70 6.21 -14.13
C LEU A 341 9.00 5.57 -14.66
N THR A 342 9.32 5.72 -15.95
CA THR A 342 10.53 5.17 -16.55
C THR A 342 11.77 5.74 -15.87
N THR A 343 12.51 4.88 -15.16
CA THR A 343 13.76 5.20 -14.49
C THR A 343 14.60 3.93 -14.28
N ASN A 344 15.71 4.02 -13.55
CA ASN A 344 16.58 2.90 -13.19
C ASN A 344 17.24 3.15 -11.81
N LEU A 345 17.92 2.14 -11.27
CA LEU A 345 18.58 2.27 -9.96
C LEU A 345 19.69 3.32 -9.96
N THR A 346 20.37 3.55 -11.08
CA THR A 346 21.41 4.59 -11.18
C THR A 346 20.81 5.99 -10.96
N GLU A 347 19.68 6.29 -11.59
CA GLU A 347 18.95 7.56 -11.45
C GLU A 347 18.38 7.77 -10.04
N LEU A 348 18.07 6.68 -9.34
CA LEU A 348 17.64 6.71 -7.94
C LEU A 348 18.81 6.76 -6.92
N GLY A 349 20.05 6.93 -7.40
CA GLY A 349 21.22 7.14 -6.53
C GLY A 349 21.85 5.85 -5.99
N PHE A 350 21.56 4.71 -6.60
CA PHE A 350 22.26 3.45 -6.33
C PHE A 350 23.49 3.30 -7.23
N THR A 351 24.42 2.49 -6.76
CA THR A 351 25.58 2.04 -7.49
C THR A 351 25.67 0.52 -7.41
N LYS A 352 26.43 -0.12 -8.31
CA LYS A 352 26.67 -1.57 -8.24
C LYS A 352 27.31 -2.03 -6.92
N LYS A 353 27.89 -1.12 -6.12
CA LYS A 353 28.44 -1.40 -4.79
C LYS A 353 27.36 -1.61 -3.72
N ASP A 354 26.13 -1.15 -3.97
CA ASP A 354 25.00 -1.32 -3.04
C ASP A 354 24.37 -2.73 -3.16
N ILE A 355 24.59 -3.44 -4.28
CA ILE A 355 23.99 -4.75 -4.56
C ILE A 355 24.23 -5.78 -3.45
N PRO A 356 25.45 -5.97 -2.89
CA PRO A 356 25.67 -6.94 -1.82
C PRO A 356 24.76 -6.67 -0.61
N TRP A 357 24.62 -5.41 -0.19
CA TRP A 357 23.75 -5.04 0.92
C TRP A 357 22.28 -5.30 0.58
N LEU A 358 21.83 -4.93 -0.62
CA LEU A 358 20.45 -5.17 -1.08
C LEU A 358 20.12 -6.66 -1.01
N VAL A 359 20.98 -7.50 -1.60
CA VAL A 359 20.82 -8.97 -1.60
C VAL A 359 20.81 -9.51 -0.18
N ASP A 360 21.74 -9.09 0.69
CA ASP A 360 21.77 -9.50 2.10
C ASP A 360 20.48 -9.14 2.83
N ASN A 361 19.99 -7.90 2.65
CA ASN A 361 18.82 -7.43 3.35
C ASN A 361 17.53 -8.12 2.87
N VAL A 362 17.41 -8.53 1.60
CA VAL A 362 16.28 -9.37 1.13
C VAL A 362 16.14 -10.62 2.02
N TYR A 363 17.25 -11.27 2.40
CA TYR A 363 17.21 -12.46 3.28
C TYR A 363 16.96 -12.14 4.76
N VAL A 364 16.98 -10.87 5.16
CA VAL A 364 16.60 -10.40 6.50
C VAL A 364 15.11 -10.06 6.53
N VAL A 365 14.64 -9.26 5.57
CA VAL A 365 13.28 -8.67 5.62
C VAL A 365 12.24 -9.45 4.84
N ALA A 366 12.63 -10.18 3.78
CA ALA A 366 11.73 -10.69 2.74
C ALA A 366 11.81 -12.20 2.47
N THR A 367 12.26 -13.02 3.43
CA THR A 367 12.26 -14.50 3.28
C THR A 367 10.85 -15.07 3.02
N GLY A 368 9.82 -14.47 3.63
CA GLY A 368 8.43 -14.82 3.36
C GLY A 368 8.01 -14.56 1.90
N ASN A 369 8.45 -13.43 1.32
CA ASN A 369 8.20 -13.08 -0.08
C ASN A 369 8.87 -14.07 -1.04
N ILE A 370 10.13 -14.44 -0.77
CA ILE A 370 10.85 -15.46 -1.55
C ILE A 370 10.09 -16.79 -1.47
N ALA A 371 9.70 -17.22 -0.27
CA ALA A 371 8.94 -18.46 -0.08
C ALA A 371 7.61 -18.43 -0.84
N ASN A 372 6.93 -17.28 -0.87
CA ASN A 372 5.65 -17.08 -1.51
C ASN A 372 5.72 -16.94 -3.05
N THR A 373 6.90 -16.69 -3.61
CA THR A 373 7.07 -16.59 -5.06
C THR A 373 7.03 -17.97 -5.69
N ILE A 374 6.29 -18.13 -6.80
CA ILE A 374 6.08 -19.45 -7.42
C ILE A 374 7.38 -20.08 -7.96
N ALA A 375 8.26 -19.25 -8.53
CA ALA A 375 9.57 -19.68 -9.02
C ALA A 375 10.53 -20.04 -7.88
N LYS A 376 11.50 -20.91 -8.16
CA LYS A 376 12.64 -21.12 -7.28
C LYS A 376 13.63 -19.98 -7.51
N ILE A 377 14.09 -19.36 -6.42
CA ILE A 377 14.95 -18.18 -6.45
C ILE A 377 16.17 -18.46 -5.60
N SER A 378 17.35 -18.38 -6.19
CA SER A 378 18.63 -18.40 -5.48
C SER A 378 19.09 -17.00 -5.12
N ARG A 379 20.14 -16.91 -4.31
CA ARG A 379 20.78 -15.64 -3.99
C ARG A 379 21.43 -15.00 -5.21
N GLU A 380 22.06 -15.81 -6.06
CA GLU A 380 22.68 -15.41 -7.31
C GLU A 380 21.64 -14.87 -8.30
N ASP A 381 20.44 -15.44 -8.32
CA ASP A 381 19.33 -14.93 -9.13
C ASP A 381 18.96 -13.50 -8.71
N ILE A 382 18.78 -13.24 -7.41
CA ILE A 382 18.45 -11.90 -6.88
C ILE A 382 19.54 -10.90 -7.24
N GLU A 383 20.82 -11.29 -7.11
CA GLU A 383 21.95 -10.45 -7.51
C GLU A 383 21.91 -10.13 -9.02
N ALA A 384 21.64 -11.13 -9.86
CA ALA A 384 21.51 -10.95 -11.30
C ALA A 384 20.33 -10.05 -11.68
N LEU A 385 19.20 -10.15 -10.96
CA LEU A 385 18.03 -9.30 -11.18
C LEU A 385 18.34 -7.84 -10.85
N TYR A 386 18.96 -7.53 -9.70
CA TYR A 386 19.39 -6.16 -9.39
C TYR A 386 20.35 -5.59 -10.46
N LYS A 387 21.27 -6.41 -10.98
CA LYS A 387 22.19 -5.98 -12.04
C LYS A 387 21.48 -5.55 -13.34
N LYS A 388 20.31 -6.13 -13.66
CA LYS A 388 19.52 -5.76 -14.85
C LYS A 388 18.83 -4.39 -14.71
N MET A 389 18.77 -3.84 -13.51
CA MET A 389 18.02 -2.62 -13.18
C MET A 389 18.90 -1.36 -13.15
N PHE A 390 20.18 -1.48 -13.53
CA PHE A 390 21.18 -0.40 -13.53
C PHE A 390 21.31 0.33 -14.86
#